data_AF-A0A3C2CZF9-F1
#
_entry.id   AF-A0A3C2CZF9-F1
#
_cell.length_a   1.000
_cell.length_b   1.000
_cell.length_c   1.000
_cell.angle_alpha   90.00
_cell.angle_beta   90.00
_cell.angle_gamma   90.00
#
_symmetry.space_group_name_H-M   'P 1'
#
loop_
_entity.id
_entity.type
_entity.pdbx_description
1 polymer ?
#
loop_
_entity_poly.entity_id
_entity_poly.type
_entity_poly.pdbx_seq_one_letter_code
_entity_poly.pdbx_strand_id
1 'polypeptide(L)'
;MKQLQSVIPEEVVQAFTKIYGLNRERNIQILQRIDDITAELNKKNIQPVFLKGTANLLDGLYSDLGERMIGDIDFLVKEQLKFQTPSKIFLASVN
;
A
#
# COMPACT_ATOMS: atom_id res chain seq x y z
N MET A 1 6.41 1.20 21.21
CA MET A 1 7.84 1.58 21.12
C MET A 1 8.46 2.08 22.44
N LYS A 2 7.76 2.79 23.33
CA LYS A 2 8.39 3.42 24.52
C LYS A 2 9.12 2.48 25.49
N GLN A 3 8.77 1.20 25.57
CA GLN A 3 9.35 0.28 26.56
C GLN A 3 10.67 -0.40 26.14
N LEU A 4 11.10 -0.26 24.88
CA LEU A 4 12.31 -0.92 24.36
C LEU A 4 13.46 0.04 24.05
N GLN A 5 13.27 1.35 24.21
CA GLN A 5 14.28 2.34 23.83
C GLN A 5 15.59 2.23 24.63
N SER A 6 15.55 1.75 25.87
CA SER A 6 16.73 1.61 26.73
C SER A 6 17.61 0.39 26.39
N VAL A 7 17.12 -0.53 25.56
CA VAL A 7 17.85 -1.77 25.19
C VAL A 7 18.19 -1.84 23.70
N ILE A 8 17.68 -0.90 22.90
CA ILE A 8 17.93 -0.84 21.46
C ILE A 8 18.99 0.25 21.20
N PRO A 9 20.07 -0.04 20.46
CA PRO A 9 21.06 0.97 20.08
C PRO A 9 20.42 2.17 19.37
N GLU A 10 20.92 3.37 19.64
CA GLU A 10 20.34 4.61 19.10
C GLU A 10 20.28 4.61 17.57
N GLU A 11 21.31 4.12 16.90
CA GLU A 11 21.37 4.00 15.44
C GLU A 11 20.22 3.16 14.86
N VAL A 12 19.83 2.09 15.56
CA VAL A 12 18.70 1.23 15.17
C VAL A 12 17.39 1.99 15.33
N VAL A 13 17.21 2.73 16.43
CA VAL A 13 16.03 3.57 16.65
C VAL A 13 15.91 4.64 15.54
N GLN A 14 17.01 5.29 15.19
CA GLN A 14 17.05 6.29 14.13
C GLN A 14 16.71 5.67 12.76
N ALA A 15 17.26 4.49 12.45
CA ALA A 15 16.96 3.77 11.21
C ALA A 15 15.47 3.39 11.09
N PHE A 16 14.88 2.83 12.14
CA PHE A 16 13.44 2.50 12.15
C PHE A 16 12.56 3.74 12.05
N THR A 17 12.94 4.84 12.70
CA THR A 17 12.21 6.12 12.59
C THR A 17 12.21 6.63 11.14
N LYS A 18 13.36 6.53 10.45
CA LYS A 18 13.46 6.88 9.03
C LYS A 18 12.59 5.97 8.15
N ILE A 19 12.66 4.65 8.34
CA ILE A 19 11.86 3.68 7.58
C ILE A 19 10.36 3.94 7.81
N TYR A 20 9.96 4.21 9.05
CA TYR A 20 8.58 4.53 9.40
C TYR A 20 8.06 5.77 8.66
N GLY A 21 8.87 6.84 8.59
CA GLY A 21 8.54 8.03 7.80
C GLY A 21 8.36 7.71 6.31
N LEU A 22 9.31 6.96 5.73
CA LEU A 22 9.23 6.53 4.33
C LEU A 22 8.01 5.64 4.05
N ASN A 23 7.65 4.75 4.98
CA ASN A 23 6.45 3.94 4.89
C ASN A 23 5.20 4.81 4.86
N ARG A 24 5.11 5.80 5.76
CA ARG A 24 3.97 6.71 5.82
C ARG A 24 3.78 7.45 4.50
N GLU A 25 4.83 8.08 3.99
CA GLU A 25 4.78 8.84 2.74
C GLU A 25 4.35 7.95 1.56
N ARG A 26 4.95 6.76 1.45
CA ARG A 26 4.59 5.78 0.42
C ARG A 26 3.14 5.30 0.55
N ASN A 27 2.66 5.05 1.77
CA ASN A 27 1.32 4.52 1.99
C ASN A 27 0.25 5.58 1.68
N ILE A 28 0.52 6.85 1.95
CA ILE A 28 -0.34 7.96 1.49
C ILE A 28 -0.45 7.97 -0.04
N GLN A 29 0.66 7.80 -0.75
CA GLN A 29 0.65 7.73 -2.22
C GLN A 29 -0.07 6.49 -2.74
N ILE A 30 0.03 5.36 -2.04
CA ILE A 30 -0.71 4.13 -2.39
C ILE A 30 -2.21 4.34 -2.24
N LEU A 31 -2.68 4.98 -1.16
CA LEU A 31 -4.10 5.30 -0.97
C LEU A 31 -4.63 6.19 -2.10
N GLN A 32 -3.87 7.21 -2.50
CA GLN A 32 -4.22 8.05 -3.65
C GLN A 32 -4.32 7.24 -4.95
N ARG A 33 -3.37 6.33 -5.21
CA ARG A 33 -3.42 5.45 -6.39
C ARG A 33 -4.59 4.48 -6.34
N ILE A 34 -4.99 4.02 -5.16
CA ILE A 34 -6.18 3.17 -4.99
C ILE A 34 -7.44 3.95 -5.39
N ASP A 35 -7.57 5.22 -5.00
CA ASP A 35 -8.69 6.07 -5.42
C ASP A 35 -8.73 6.24 -6.94
N ASP A 36 -7.57 6.51 -7.57
CA ASP A 36 -7.44 6.63 -9.03
C ASP A 36 -7.83 5.34 -9.75
N ILE A 37 -7.30 4.19 -9.29
CA ILE A 37 -7.62 2.86 -9.84
C ILE A 37 -9.12 2.58 -9.71
N THR A 38 -9.70 2.86 -8.54
CA THR A 38 -11.12 2.63 -8.26
C THR A 38 -12.00 3.50 -9.14
N ALA A 39 -11.67 4.78 -9.30
CA ALA A 39 -12.39 5.69 -10.18
C ALA A 39 -12.37 5.21 -11.65
N GLU A 40 -11.22 4.78 -12.16
CA GLU A 40 -11.08 4.27 -13.53
C GLU A 40 -11.84 2.95 -13.76
N LEU A 41 -11.84 2.04 -12.77
CA LEU A 41 -12.58 0.79 -12.84
C LEU A 41 -14.10 1.03 -12.75
N ASN A 42 -14.54 1.94 -11.89
CA ASN A 42 -15.95 2.29 -11.72
C ASN A 42 -16.56 2.87 -13.00
N LYS A 43 -15.82 3.67 -13.78
CA LYS A 43 -16.27 4.15 -15.11
C LYS A 43 -16.65 3.02 -16.07
N LYS A 44 -16.11 1.81 -15.86
CA LYS A 44 -16.36 0.60 -16.65
C LYS A 44 -17.31 -0.38 -15.95
N ASN A 45 -17.95 0.02 -14.85
CA ASN A 45 -18.78 -0.83 -13.98
C ASN A 45 -18.00 -2.04 -13.42
N ILE A 46 -16.70 -1.88 -13.19
CA ILE A 46 -15.82 -2.89 -12.60
C ILE A 46 -15.58 -2.52 -11.14
N GLN A 47 -15.94 -3.43 -10.23
CA GLN A 47 -15.66 -3.29 -8.80
C GLN A 47 -14.40 -4.09 -8.44
N PRO A 48 -13.30 -3.44 -8.01
CA PRO A 48 -12.13 -4.14 -7.52
C PRO A 48 -12.37 -4.71 -6.11
N VAL A 49 -11.71 -5.82 -5.80
CA VAL A 49 -11.59 -6.37 -4.45
C VAL A 49 -10.12 -6.32 -4.06
N PHE A 50 -9.75 -5.39 -3.18
CA PHE A 50 -8.37 -5.23 -2.72
C PHE A 50 -7.97 -6.36 -1.77
N LEU A 51 -6.70 -6.75 -1.81
CA LEU A 51 -6.17 -7.89 -1.05
C LEU A 51 -4.94 -7.53 -0.21
N LYS A 52 -4.57 -8.44 0.69
CA LYS A 52 -3.32 -8.44 1.46
C LYS A 52 -3.05 -7.10 2.15
N GLY A 53 -1.85 -6.54 1.95
CA GLY A 53 -1.45 -5.28 2.56
C GLY A 53 -2.34 -4.10 2.15
N THR A 54 -2.83 -4.10 0.90
CA THR A 54 -3.72 -3.06 0.37
C THR A 54 -5.05 -3.04 1.13
N ALA A 55 -5.65 -4.22 1.33
CA ALA A 55 -6.87 -4.37 2.11
C ALA A 55 -6.67 -3.88 3.56
N ASN A 56 -5.57 -4.29 4.19
CA ASN A 56 -5.28 -3.88 5.57
C ASN A 56 -5.09 -2.36 5.73
N LEU A 57 -4.58 -1.67 4.70
CA LEU A 57 -4.48 -0.21 4.69
C LEU A 57 -5.85 0.46 4.59
N LEU A 58 -6.74 -0.05 3.75
CA LEU A 58 -8.10 0.47 3.59
C LEU A 58 -8.95 0.20 4.84
N ASP A 59 -8.77 -0.95 5.47
CA ASP A 59 -9.49 -1.36 6.68
C ASP A 59 -9.02 -0.60 7.94
N GLY A 60 -7.95 0.20 7.85
CA GLY A 60 -7.45 1.00 8.96
C GLY A 60 -6.96 0.17 10.15
N LEU A 61 -6.45 -1.04 9.90
CA LEU A 61 -6.03 -1.97 10.96
C LEU A 61 -4.84 -1.46 11.80
N TYR A 62 -4.11 -0.48 11.29
CA TYR A 62 -2.93 0.10 11.92
C TYR A 62 -3.27 1.44 12.57
N SER A 63 -2.63 1.74 13.70
CA SER A 63 -2.85 3.02 14.37
C SER A 63 -2.25 4.19 13.58
N ASP A 64 -1.28 3.88 12.71
CA ASP A 64 -0.65 4.82 11.80
C ASP A 64 -0.21 4.16 10.49
N LEU A 65 -0.24 4.94 9.40
CA LEU A 65 0.16 4.48 8.08
C LEU A 65 1.66 4.10 7.99
N GLY A 66 2.53 4.60 8.86
CA GLY A 66 3.97 4.26 8.85
C GLY A 66 4.29 2.84 9.36
N GLU A 67 3.34 2.18 10.04
CA GLU A 67 3.57 0.90 10.71
C GLU A 67 3.72 -0.26 9.72
N ARG A 68 3.09 -0.17 8.55
CA ARG A 68 3.08 -1.24 7.55
C ARG A 68 3.95 -0.87 6.35
N MET A 69 4.94 -1.69 6.07
CA MET A 69 5.64 -1.67 4.80
C MET A 69 4.81 -2.38 3.72
N ILE A 70 4.52 -1.68 2.62
CA ILE A 70 3.84 -2.21 1.42
C ILE A 70 4.49 -1.64 0.14
N GLY A 71 4.70 -2.47 -0.88
CA GLY A 71 5.35 -2.06 -2.12
C GLY A 71 4.41 -1.96 -3.32
N ASP A 72 3.35 -2.77 -3.31
CA ASP A 72 2.48 -3.06 -4.43
C ASP A 72 1.00 -2.93 -4.05
N ILE A 73 0.14 -2.82 -5.06
CA ILE A 73 -1.32 -2.78 -4.92
C ILE A 73 -1.88 -4.08 -5.49
N ASP A 74 -2.22 -5.01 -4.60
CA ASP A 74 -2.94 -6.23 -4.95
C ASP A 74 -4.46 -6.00 -4.98
N PHE A 75 -5.12 -6.35 -6.10
CA PHE A 75 -6.58 -6.40 -6.20
C PHE A 75 -7.06 -7.44 -7.22
N LEU A 76 -8.29 -7.92 -7.01
CA LEU A 76 -9.01 -8.79 -7.92
C LEU A 76 -10.16 -8.05 -8.59
N VAL A 77 -10.62 -8.59 -9.70
CA VAL A 77 -11.74 -8.13 -10.51
C VAL A 77 -12.45 -9.37 -11.05
N LYS A 78 -13.73 -9.26 -11.42
CA LYS A 78 -14.50 -10.41 -11.93
C LYS A 78 -13.87 -10.94 -13.23
N GLU A 79 -13.69 -12.27 -13.31
CA GLU A 79 -13.01 -12.98 -14.42
C GLU A 79 -13.58 -12.68 -15.82
N GLN A 80 -14.89 -12.43 -15.90
CA GLN A 80 -15.59 -12.13 -17.16
C GLN A 80 -15.11 -10.83 -17.82
N LEU A 81 -14.36 -10.00 -17.08
CA LEU A 81 -13.76 -8.77 -17.54
C LEU A 81 -12.41 -9.11 -18.18
N LYS A 82 -12.41 -9.33 -19.50
CA LYS A 82 -11.16 -9.41 -20.26
C LYS A 82 -10.51 -8.04 -20.31
N PHE A 83 -9.45 -7.84 -19.55
CA PHE A 83 -8.60 -6.67 -19.71
C PHE A 83 -7.78 -6.89 -20.97
N GLN A 84 -7.92 -6.01 -21.97
CA GLN A 84 -6.77 -5.70 -22.82
C GLN A 84 -5.84 -4.95 -21.90
N THR A 85 -4.91 -5.65 -21.25
CA THR A 85 -3.92 -5.04 -20.37
C THR A 85 -3.22 -3.97 -21.20
N PRO A 86 -3.43 -2.66 -20.94
CA PRO A 86 -2.47 -1.70 -21.43
C PRO A 86 -1.20 -2.07 -20.67
N SER A 87 -0.08 -2.22 -21.37
CA SER A 87 1.23 -2.61 -20.84
C SER A 87 1.77 -1.71 -19.71
N LYS A 88 0.94 -0.83 -19.15
CA LYS A 88 1.20 0.12 -18.06
C LYS A 88 0.50 -0.20 -16.73
N ILE A 89 -0.39 -1.19 -16.67
CA ILE A 89 -1.06 -1.59 -15.40
C ILE A 89 -0.29 -2.70 -14.67
N PHE A 90 0.66 -3.34 -15.34
CA PHE A 90 1.53 -4.34 -14.74
C PHE A 90 2.93 -3.74 -14.53
N LEU A 91 3.48 -3.91 -13.33
CA LEU A 91 4.86 -3.59 -12.92
C LEU A 91 5.14 -2.13 -12.51
N ALA A 92 4.81 -1.83 -11.25
CA ALA A 92 5.69 -1.02 -10.41
C ALA A 92 6.36 -1.92 -9.37
N SER A 93 7.10 -2.92 -9.85
CA SER A 93 8.27 -3.45 -9.15
C SER A 93 9.42 -3.27 -10.13
N VAL A 94 10.06 -2.10 -10.05
CA VAL A 94 11.31 -1.84 -10.75
C VAL A 94 12.30 -1.30 -9.72
N ASN A 95 13.15 -2.22 -9.28
CA ASN A 95 14.59 -2.10 -8.96
C ASN A 95 14.95 -3.20 -7.96
#